data_AF-A0A538L1Y0-F1
#
_entry.id   AF-A0A538L1Y0-F1
#
_cell.length_a   1.000
_cell.length_b   1.000
_cell.length_c   1.000
_cell.angle_alpha   90.00
_cell.angle_beta   90.00
_cell.angle_gamma   90.00
#
_symmetry.space_group_name_H-M   'P 1'
#
loop_
_entity.id
_entity.type
_entity.pdbx_description
1 polymer ?
#
loop_
_entity_poly.entity_id
_entity_poly.type
_entity_poly.pdbx_seq_one_letter_code
_entity_poly.pdbx_strand_id
1 'polypeptide(L)'
;MSAGAADFEALLREALTPVEPPADLTQRLELTLVNLTELAQEELESWELKAMRDPRNWVRPAAAAVVGASAGSALVALRVRSRHRSRKQQSGNLFELAAHTLQDARYEARRILPGR
;
A
#
# COMPACT_ATOMS: atom_id res chain seq x y z
N MET A 1 27.96 35.14 1.96
CA MET A 1 26.70 34.39 1.73
C MET A 1 26.71 32.96 2.29
N SER A 2 27.86 32.36 2.61
CA SER A 2 27.92 30.96 3.10
C SER A 2 27.48 30.73 4.55
N ALA A 3 27.53 31.76 5.42
CA ALA A 3 27.19 31.59 6.85
C ALA A 3 25.70 31.27 7.06
N GLY A 4 24.79 31.99 6.39
CA GLY A 4 23.35 31.76 6.53
C GLY A 4 22.87 30.40 5.98
N ALA A 5 23.60 29.79 5.03
CA ALA A 5 23.28 28.46 4.54
C ALA A 5 23.65 27.37 5.57
N ALA A 6 24.76 27.53 6.29
CA ALA A 6 25.17 26.61 7.35
C ALA A 6 24.21 26.66 8.56
N ASP A 7 23.76 27.86 8.93
CA ASP A 7 22.77 28.04 9.99
C ASP A 7 21.40 27.43 9.62
N PHE A 8 20.99 27.57 8.36
CA PHE A 8 19.75 26.96 7.86
C PHE A 8 19.80 25.44 7.81
N GLU A 9 20.93 24.85 7.41
CA GLU A 9 21.12 23.40 7.43
C GLU A 9 21.09 22.85 8.86
N ALA A 10 21.68 23.57 9.82
CA ALA A 10 21.63 23.19 11.23
C ALA A 10 20.18 23.17 11.75
N LEU A 11 19.39 24.19 11.43
CA LEU A 11 17.97 24.25 11.77
C LEU A 11 17.15 23.14 11.11
N LEU A 12 17.41 22.82 9.83
CA LEU A 12 16.75 21.71 9.15
C LEU A 12 17.11 20.36 9.78
N ARG A 13 18.37 20.16 10.17
CA ARG A 13 18.81 18.92 10.81
C ARG A 13 18.16 18.72 12.17
N GLU A 14 18.00 19.80 12.93
CA GLU A 14 17.28 19.79 14.20
C GLU A 14 15.78 19.52 13.99
N ALA A 15 15.15 20.21 13.03
CA ALA A 15 13.73 20.04 12.71
C ALA A 15 13.39 18.65 12.14
N LEU A 16 14.36 18.01 11.46
CA LEU A 16 14.23 16.67 10.89
C LEU A 16 14.84 15.59 11.79
N THR A 17 15.08 15.88 13.08
CA THR A 17 15.49 14.84 14.02
C THR A 17 14.44 13.73 14.04
N PRO A 18 14.85 12.44 14.00
CA PRO A 18 13.91 11.34 13.99
C PRO A 18 13.03 11.38 15.23
N VAL A 19 11.73 11.60 15.02
CA VAL A 19 10.72 11.50 16.07
C VAL A 19 10.32 10.04 16.21
N GLU A 20 10.32 9.52 17.44
CA GLU A 20 9.84 8.18 17.71
C GLU A 20 8.33 8.10 17.41
N PRO A 21 7.88 7.23 16.50
CA PRO A 21 6.47 7.13 16.17
C PRO A 21 5.66 6.61 17.37
N PRO A 22 4.39 7.01 17.52
CA PRO A 22 3.50 6.46 18.52
C PRO A 22 3.40 4.93 18.45
N ALA A 23 3.29 4.26 19.60
CA ALA A 23 3.27 2.80 19.69
C ALA A 23 2.11 2.16 18.89
N ASP A 24 0.99 2.88 18.76
CA ASP A 24 -0.24 2.46 18.09
C ASP A 24 -0.30 2.86 16.60
N LEU A 25 0.68 3.61 16.08
CA LEU A 25 0.66 4.15 14.71
C LEU A 25 0.45 3.05 13.66
N THR A 26 1.13 1.92 13.83
CA THR A 26 1.04 0.79 12.88
C THR A 26 -0.38 0.21 12.87
N GLN A 27 -0.99 0.03 14.03
CA GLN A 27 -2.35 -0.48 14.17
C GLN A 27 -3.37 0.49 13.56
N ARG A 28 -3.21 1.80 13.83
CA ARG A 28 -4.07 2.84 13.26
C ARG A 28 -3.97 2.92 11.74
N LEU A 29 -2.77 2.80 11.20
CA LEU A 29 -2.55 2.79 9.75
C LEU A 29 -3.15 1.55 9.10
N GLU A 30 -3.01 0.37 9.72
CA GLU A 30 -3.67 -0.85 9.26
C GLU A 30 -5.20 -0.69 9.22
N LEU A 31 -5.81 -0.22 10.30
CA LEU A 31 -7.26 0.03 10.37
C LEU A 31 -7.73 1.03 9.32
N THR A 32 -6.96 2.10 9.10
CA THR A 32 -7.29 3.11 8.08
C THR A 32 -7.25 2.51 6.68
N LEU A 33 -6.24 1.69 6.38
CA LEU A 33 -6.12 1.04 5.08
C LEU A 33 -7.23 0.02 4.83
N VAL A 34 -7.63 -0.75 5.85
CA VAL A 34 -8.79 -1.65 5.78
C VAL A 34 -10.06 -0.87 5.45
N ASN A 35 -10.32 0.22 6.19
CA ASN A 35 -11.50 1.05 5.98
C ASN A 35 -11.52 1.66 4.56
N LEU A 36 -10.39 2.18 4.08
CA LEU A 36 -10.29 2.70 2.72
C LEU A 36 -10.54 1.63 1.64
N THR A 37 -10.09 0.39 1.85
CA THR A 37 -10.41 -0.71 0.93
C THR A 37 -11.89 -1.06 0.95
N GLU A 38 -12.52 -1.12 2.11
CA GLU A 38 -13.95 -1.44 2.24
C GLU A 38 -14.82 -0.37 1.56
N LEU A 39 -14.56 0.92 1.85
CA LEU A 39 -15.25 2.03 1.19
C LEU A 39 -15.08 2.00 -0.33
N ALA A 40 -13.87 1.72 -0.81
CA ALA A 40 -13.61 1.60 -2.23
C ALA A 40 -14.39 0.42 -2.87
N GLN A 41 -14.53 -0.69 -2.15
CA GLN A 41 -15.30 -1.84 -2.62
C GLN A 41 -16.79 -1.52 -2.68
N GLU A 42 -17.37 -0.92 -1.63
CA GLU A 42 -18.77 -0.49 -1.62
C GLU A 42 -19.10 0.43 -2.81
N GLU A 43 -18.22 1.40 -3.09
CA GLU A 43 -18.37 2.30 -4.23
C GLU A 43 -18.34 1.56 -5.58
N LEU A 44 -17.44 0.59 -5.74
CA LEU A 44 -17.34 -0.21 -6.96
C LEU A 44 -18.51 -1.17 -7.14
N GLU A 45 -18.99 -1.78 -6.06
CA GLU A 45 -20.15 -2.68 -6.06
C GLU A 45 -21.45 -1.91 -6.38
N SER A 46 -21.56 -0.67 -5.89
CA SER A 46 -22.67 0.22 -6.22
C SER A 46 -22.66 0.70 -7.69
N TRP A 47 -21.52 0.55 -8.38
CA TRP A 47 -21.36 1.04 -9.75
C TRP A 47 -21.91 0.05 -10.79
N GLU A 48 -23.03 0.40 -11.43
CA GLU A 48 -23.63 -0.42 -12.50
C GLU A 48 -22.92 -0.25 -13.85
N LEU A 49 -22.70 -1.35 -14.58
CA LEU A 49 -22.04 -1.36 -15.91
C LEU A 49 -22.74 -0.49 -16.97
N LYS A 50 -24.06 -0.24 -16.83
CA LYS A 50 -24.79 0.70 -17.73
C LYS A 50 -24.31 2.15 -17.61
N ALA A 51 -23.74 2.53 -16.46
CA ALA A 51 -23.17 3.85 -16.23
C ALA A 51 -21.87 4.11 -17.01
N MET A 52 -21.24 3.08 -17.59
CA MET A 52 -20.02 3.23 -18.40
C MET A 52 -20.20 4.08 -19.67
N ARG A 53 -21.45 4.34 -20.08
CA ARG A 53 -21.74 5.09 -21.31
C ARG A 53 -21.53 6.60 -21.16
N ASP A 54 -21.57 7.13 -19.93
CA ASP A 54 -21.31 8.55 -19.68
C ASP A 54 -19.92 8.75 -19.07
N PRO A 55 -19.00 9.42 -19.78
CA PRO A 55 -17.66 9.77 -19.32
C PRO A 55 -17.65 10.89 -18.26
N ARG A 56 -18.72 11.11 -17.51
CA ARG A 56 -18.68 11.87 -16.27
C ARG A 56 -19.01 11.00 -15.06
N ASN A 57 -19.68 9.88 -15.27
CA ASN A 57 -20.13 9.00 -14.19
C ASN A 57 -19.06 8.00 -13.73
N TRP A 58 -18.01 7.80 -14.52
CA TRP A 58 -16.85 6.96 -14.21
C TRP A 58 -15.82 7.58 -13.23
N VAL A 59 -15.87 8.89 -12.93
CA VAL A 59 -14.82 9.56 -12.12
C VAL A 59 -14.76 9.00 -10.70
N ARG A 60 -15.91 8.85 -10.06
CA ARG A 60 -16.02 8.35 -8.69
C ARG A 60 -15.63 6.86 -8.59
N PRO A 61 -16.14 5.95 -9.45
CA PRO A 61 -15.67 4.56 -9.50
C PRO A 61 -14.18 4.42 -9.85
N ALA A 62 -13.64 5.23 -10.76
CA ALA A 62 -12.22 5.22 -11.08
C ALA A 62 -11.37 5.63 -9.88
N ALA A 63 -11.79 6.68 -9.15
CA ALA A 63 -11.15 7.06 -7.90
C ALA A 63 -11.23 5.93 -6.85
N ALA A 64 -12.40 5.29 -6.70
CA ALA A 64 -12.56 4.13 -5.81
C ALA A 64 -11.61 2.99 -6.19
N ALA A 65 -11.50 2.64 -7.47
CA ALA A 65 -10.56 1.61 -7.93
C ALA A 65 -9.10 1.94 -7.58
N VAL A 66 -8.67 3.18 -7.80
CA VAL A 66 -7.31 3.63 -7.44
C VAL A 66 -7.09 3.61 -5.94
N VAL A 67 -8.05 4.09 -5.15
CA VAL A 67 -7.98 4.09 -3.68
C VAL A 67 -7.93 2.66 -3.15
N GLY A 68 -8.81 1.77 -3.63
CA GLY A 68 -8.84 0.37 -3.21
C GLY A 68 -7.54 -0.38 -3.56
N ALA A 69 -7.03 -0.21 -4.78
CA ALA A 69 -5.78 -0.85 -5.19
C ALA A 69 -4.56 -0.34 -4.40
N SER A 70 -4.48 0.98 -4.19
CA SER A 70 -3.39 1.59 -3.43
C SER A 70 -3.45 1.23 -1.93
N ALA A 71 -4.63 1.30 -1.32
CA ALA A 71 -4.82 0.94 0.08
C ALA A 71 -4.55 -0.55 0.33
N GLY A 72 -5.06 -1.44 -0.54
CA GLY A 72 -4.82 -2.87 -0.44
C GLY A 72 -3.35 -3.24 -0.60
N SER A 73 -2.65 -2.65 -1.59
CA SER A 73 -1.21 -2.90 -1.77
C SER A 73 -0.37 -2.34 -0.61
N ALA A 74 -0.72 -1.16 -0.08
CA ALA A 74 -0.09 -0.59 1.11
C ALA A 74 -0.31 -1.47 2.34
N LEU A 75 -1.50 -2.06 2.51
CA LEU A 75 -1.82 -2.95 3.62
C LEU A 75 -0.99 -4.24 3.56
N VAL A 76 -0.84 -4.82 2.36
CA VAL A 76 0.05 -5.97 2.16
C VAL A 76 1.48 -5.60 2.52
N ALA A 77 2.00 -4.48 2.01
CA ALA A 77 3.35 -4.02 2.31
C ALA A 77 3.55 -3.78 3.82
N LEU A 78 2.58 -3.16 4.50
CA LEU A 78 2.61 -2.94 5.95
C LEU A 78 2.67 -4.26 6.71
N ARG A 79 1.85 -5.24 6.34
CA ARG A 79 1.79 -6.55 7.01
C ARG A 79 3.06 -7.35 6.79
N VAL A 80 3.65 -7.27 5.60
CA VAL A 80 4.96 -7.85 5.29
C VAL A 80 6.06 -7.21 6.14
N ARG A 81 6.09 -5.88 6.22
CA ARG A 81 7.07 -5.13 7.03
C ARG A 81 6.93 -5.43 8.52
N SER A 82 5.70 -5.46 9.03
CA SER A 82 5.39 -5.81 10.43
C SER A 82 5.90 -7.21 10.75
N ARG A 83 5.58 -8.20 9.90
CA ARG A 83 6.10 -9.57 10.01
C ARG A 83 7.62 -9.63 9.95
N HIS A 84 8.28 -8.86 9.08
CA HIS A 84 9.75 -8.81 9.03
C HIS A 84 10.36 -8.22 10.32
N ARG A 85 9.75 -7.20 10.92
CA ARG A 85 10.20 -6.66 12.22
C ARG A 85 10.03 -7.67 13.34
N SER A 86 8.88 -8.34 13.43
CA SER A 86 8.66 -9.42 14.39
C SER A 86 9.58 -10.62 14.14
N ARG A 87 9.91 -10.92 12.87
CA ARG A 87 10.81 -12.03 12.50
C ARG A 87 12.28 -11.75 12.69
N LYS A 88 12.73 -10.49 12.73
CA LYS A 88 14.07 -10.17 13.24
C LYS A 88 14.25 -10.60 14.70
N GLN A 89 13.16 -10.93 15.41
CA GLN A 89 13.18 -11.55 16.73
C GLN A 89 12.95 -13.09 16.67
N GLN A 90 12.40 -13.65 15.58
CA GLN A 90 12.13 -15.09 15.38
C GLN A 90 12.16 -15.47 13.87
N SER A 91 13.23 -16.13 13.40
CA SER A 91 13.42 -16.78 12.07
C SER A 91 12.13 -17.40 11.49
N GLY A 92 11.71 -17.36 10.21
CA GLY A 92 12.38 -17.22 8.91
C GLY A 92 11.54 -17.78 7.74
N ASN A 93 10.45 -18.56 7.97
CA ASN A 93 9.99 -19.50 6.92
C ASN A 93 8.68 -19.16 6.15
N LEU A 94 7.73 -18.38 6.69
CA LEU A 94 6.37 -18.29 6.10
C LEU A 94 6.20 -17.23 4.97
N PHE A 95 7.15 -16.30 4.82
CA PHE A 95 7.05 -15.23 3.80
C PHE A 95 7.72 -15.66 2.50
N GLU A 96 8.83 -16.41 2.61
CA GLU A 96 9.41 -17.11 1.46
C GLU A 96 8.40 -18.08 0.86
N LEU A 97 7.63 -18.80 1.68
CA LEU A 97 6.59 -19.71 1.17
C LEU A 97 5.49 -18.98 0.38
N ALA A 98 5.04 -17.82 0.86
CA ALA A 98 4.04 -17.01 0.16
C ALA A 98 4.63 -16.30 -1.07
N ALA A 99 5.90 -15.90 -1.03
CA ALA A 99 6.59 -15.34 -2.17
C ALA A 99 6.77 -16.39 -3.28
N HIS A 100 7.15 -17.61 -2.91
CA HIS A 100 7.29 -18.73 -3.84
C HIS A 100 5.95 -19.14 -4.46
N THR A 101 4.85 -19.22 -3.70
CA THR A 101 3.53 -19.56 -4.27
C THR A 101 3.01 -18.51 -5.25
N LEU A 102 3.29 -17.23 -4.98
CA LEU A 102 2.91 -16.13 -5.87
C LEU A 102 3.77 -16.10 -7.14
N GLN A 103 5.04 -16.51 -7.02
CA GLN A 103 5.95 -16.66 -8.15
C GLN A 103 5.56 -17.86 -9.03
N ASP A 104 5.18 -18.98 -8.42
CA ASP A 104 4.70 -20.17 -9.12
C ASP A 104 3.37 -19.91 -9.85
N ALA A 105 2.43 -19.24 -9.20
CA ALA A 105 1.17 -18.83 -9.84
C ALA A 105 1.39 -17.90 -11.05
N ARG A 106 2.41 -17.03 -11.00
CA ARG A 106 2.77 -16.14 -12.11
C ARG A 106 3.40 -16.89 -13.29
N TYR A 107 4.16 -17.95 -13.02
CA TYR A 107 4.72 -18.83 -14.06
C TYR A 107 3.63 -19.69 -14.71
N GLU A 108 2.66 -20.20 -13.95
CA GLU A 108 1.52 -20.94 -14.50
C GLU A 108 0.60 -20.04 -15.34
N ALA A 109 0.32 -18.81 -14.88
CA ALA A 109 -0.48 -17.85 -15.64
C ALA A 109 0.16 -17.49 -17.00
N ARG A 110 1.50 -17.43 -17.07
CA ARG A 110 2.23 -17.21 -18.34
C ARG A 110 2.18 -18.41 -19.28
N ARG A 111 2.01 -19.62 -18.74
CA ARG A 111 1.88 -20.84 -19.54
C ARG A 111 0.49 -21.00 -20.16
N ILE A 112 -0.53 -20.43 -19.50
CA ILE A 112 -1.95 -20.55 -19.91
C ILE A 112 -2.40 -19.40 -20.83
N LEU A 113 -1.60 -18.34 -20.98
CA LEU A 113 -1.80 -17.30 -22.00
C LEU A 113 -0.93 -17.61 -23.24
N PRO A 114 -1.41 -18.41 -24.22
CA PRO A 114 -0.79 -18.46 -25.53
C PRO A 114 -0.86 -17.07 -26.15
N GLY A 115 0.24 -16.64 -26.76
CA GLY A 115 0.31 -15.39 -27.51
C GLY A 115 -0.83 -15.27 -28.52
N ARG A 116 -1.32 -14.04 -28.67
CA ARG A 116 -2.03 -13.63 -29.89
C ARG A 116 -1.21 -13.97 -31.13
#